data_AF-C2E395-F1
#
_entry.id   AF-C2E395-F1
#
_cell.length_a   1.000
_cell.length_b   1.000
_cell.length_c   1.000
_cell.angle_alpha   90.00
_cell.angle_beta   90.00
_cell.angle_gamma   90.00
#
_symmetry.space_group_name_H-M   'P 1'
#
loop_
_entity.id
_entity.type
_entity.pdbx_description
1 polymer ?
#
loop_
_entity_poly.entity_id
_entity_poly.type
_entity_poly.pdbx_seq_one_letter_code
_entity_poly.pdbx_strand_id
1 'polypeptide(L)' 'MDASLSITKHGNAVARKILYRAIDQIDQAAKTQHCHIADYYENKKLSSQTKGFKKIAIASIHKLINYMITT' A
#
# COMPACT_ATOMS: atom_id res chain seq x y z
N MET A 1 -13.65 -15.02 -3.27
CA MET A 1 -12.54 -14.14 -3.70
C MET A 1 -11.32 -15.03 -3.89
N ASP A 2 -10.83 -15.11 -5.12
CA ASP A 2 -9.76 -16.03 -5.51
C ASP A 2 -8.43 -15.61 -4.86
N ALA A 3 -7.90 -16.46 -3.98
CA ALA A 3 -6.68 -16.15 -3.21
C ALA A 3 -5.44 -15.96 -4.11
N SER A 4 -5.47 -16.41 -5.38
CA SER A 4 -4.35 -16.31 -6.32
C SER A 4 -4.12 -14.88 -6.85
N LEU A 5 -5.14 -14.01 -6.78
CA LEU A 5 -5.03 -12.60 -7.18
C LEU A 5 -4.47 -11.69 -6.06
N SER A 6 -4.27 -12.23 -4.86
CA SER A 6 -3.83 -11.44 -3.70
C SER A 6 -2.31 -11.29 -3.65
N ILE A 7 -1.82 -10.05 -3.54
CA ILE A 7 -0.38 -9.79 -3.32
C ILE A 7 -0.04 -10.20 -1.88
N THR A 8 0.74 -11.28 -1.73
CA THR A 8 1.15 -11.80 -0.43
C THR A 8 2.61 -11.47 -0.09
N LYS A 9 2.97 -11.56 1.20
CA LYS A 9 4.33 -11.30 1.71
C LYS A 9 5.43 -12.08 0.97
N HIS A 10 5.13 -13.33 0.59
CA HIS A 10 6.06 -14.26 -0.08
C HIS A 10 5.66 -14.56 -1.53
N GLY A 11 4.72 -13.81 -2.10
CA GLY A 11 4.27 -13.99 -3.48
C GLY A 11 5.29 -13.51 -4.51
N ASN A 12 4.83 -13.36 -5.76
CA ASN A 12 5.63 -13.00 -6.92
C ASN A 12 6.56 -11.79 -6.67
N ALA A 13 7.85 -11.94 -6.99
CA ALA A 13 8.86 -10.91 -6.83
C ALA A 13 8.56 -9.63 -7.62
N VAL A 14 8.03 -9.76 -8.84
CA VAL A 14 7.63 -8.62 -9.69
C VAL A 14 6.48 -7.86 -9.06
N ALA A 15 5.44 -8.57 -8.59
CA ALA A 15 4.30 -7.96 -7.92
C ALA A 15 4.73 -7.18 -6.67
N ARG A 16 5.69 -7.70 -5.89
CA ARG A 16 6.26 -6.96 -4.75
C ARG A 16 7.03 -5.72 -5.20
N LYS A 17 7.79 -5.76 -6.28
CA LYS A 17 8.51 -4.59 -6.80
C LYS A 17 7.53 -3.50 -7.25
N ILE A 18 6.46 -3.87 -7.92
CA ILE A 18 5.39 -2.94 -8.34
C ILE A 18 4.70 -2.34 -7.11
N LEU A 19 4.38 -3.16 -6.10
CA LEU A 19 3.77 -2.71 -4.84
C LEU A 19 4.60 -1.59 -4.18
N TYR A 20 5.92 -1.78 -4.02
CA TYR A 20 6.75 -0.75 -3.38
C TYR A 20 6.89 0.50 -4.25
N ARG A 21 7.00 0.36 -5.58
CA ARG A 21 6.98 1.52 -6.47
C ARG A 21 5.69 2.31 -6.34
N ALA A 22 4.54 1.66 -6.18
CA ALA A 22 3.27 2.34 -5.99
C ALA A 22 3.22 3.11 -4.65
N ILE A 23 3.80 2.57 -3.58
CA ILE A 23 3.95 3.30 -2.31
C ILE A 23 4.85 4.53 -2.48
N ASP A 24 5.97 4.41 -3.19
CA ASP A 24 6.85 5.56 -3.47
C ASP A 24 6.15 6.64 -4.30
N GLN A 25 5.27 6.25 -5.24
CA GLN A 25 4.46 7.20 -6.00
C GLN A 25 3.43 7.91 -5.12
N ILE A 26 2.81 7.21 -4.17
CA ILE A 26 1.90 7.83 -3.18
C ILE A 26 2.65 8.83 -2.30
N ASP A 27 3.86 8.50 -1.85
CA ASP A 27 4.73 9.40 -1.08
C ASP A 27 5.11 10.65 -1.89
N GLN A 28 5.45 10.47 -3.17
CA GLN A 28 5.72 11.59 -4.06
C GLN A 28 4.49 12.48 -4.28
N ALA A 29 3.32 11.89 -4.49
CA ALA A 29 2.07 12.63 -4.65
C ALA A 29 1.73 13.44 -3.39
N ALA A 30 1.94 12.85 -2.20
CA ALA A 30 1.70 13.49 -0.91
C ALA A 30 2.53 14.76 -0.66
N LYS A 31 3.69 14.90 -1.33
CA LYS A 31 4.54 16.11 -1.24
C LYS A 31 3.93 17.29 -1.98
N THR A 32 3.11 17.02 -2.99
CA THR A 32 2.50 18.06 -3.82
C THR A 32 1.06 18.37 -3.42
N GLN A 33 0.34 17.38 -2.90
CA GLN A 33 -1.09 17.47 -2.60
C GLN A 33 -1.41 16.64 -1.36
N HIS A 34 -2.37 17.09 -0.55
CA HIS A 34 -2.81 16.33 0.61
C HIS A 34 -3.38 14.96 0.18
N CYS A 35 -2.82 13.87 0.73
CA CYS A 35 -3.19 12.51 0.35
C CYS A 35 -3.53 11.67 1.59
N HIS A 36 -4.83 11.42 1.80
CA HIS A 36 -5.31 10.61 2.93
C HIS A 36 -4.78 9.16 2.95
N ILE A 37 -4.37 8.61 1.80
CA ILE A 37 -3.76 7.28 1.73
C ILE A 37 -2.31 7.31 2.25
N ALA A 38 -1.56 8.39 2.00
CA ALA A 38 -0.23 8.58 2.54
C ALA A 38 -0.27 8.74 4.07
N ASP A 39 -1.22 9.52 4.58
CA ASP A 39 -1.46 9.64 6.02
C ASP A 39 -1.81 8.30 6.65
N TYR A 40 -2.68 7.52 6.01
CA TYR A 40 -3.00 6.16 6.48
C TYR A 40 -1.77 5.26 6.56
N TYR A 41 -0.89 5.33 5.55
CA TYR A 41 0.34 4.53 5.48
C TYR A 41 1.32 4.91 6.61
N GLU A 42 1.60 6.20 6.80
CA GLU A 42 2.52 6.67 7.85
C GLU A 42 1.95 6.41 9.25
N ASN A 43 0.65 6.63 9.47
CA ASN A 43 0.00 6.29 10.75
C ASN A 43 0.08 4.78 11.05
N LYS A 44 -0.10 3.93 10.04
CA LYS A 44 0.05 2.47 10.18
C LYS A 44 1.49 2.08 10.51
N LYS A 45 2.48 2.75 9.90
CA LYS A 45 3.92 2.52 10.12
C LYS A 45 4.33 2.88 11.55
N LEU A 46 3.84 4.00 12.08
CA LEU A 46 4.07 4.41 13.47
C LEU A 46 3.41 3.47 14.48
N SER A 47 2.18 3.03 14.20
CA SER A 47 1.44 2.10 15.07
C SER A 47 2.00 0.66 15.03
N SER A 48 2.67 0.28 13.95
CA SER A 48 3.18 -1.07 13.71
C SER A 48 4.69 -1.16 13.93
N GLN A 49 5.15 -0.90 15.16
CA GLN A 49 6.57 -0.96 15.51
C GLN A 49 7.23 -2.35 15.25
N THR A 50 6.43 -3.42 15.13
CA THR A 50 6.87 -4.81 14.83
C THR A 50 6.10 -5.49 13.68
N LYS A 51 5.06 -4.86 13.12
CA LYS A 51 4.23 -5.45 12.06
C LYS A 51 4.87 -5.16 10.71
N GLY A 52 5.45 -6.19 10.09
CA GLY A 52 6.30 -6.07 8.91
C GLY A 52 5.75 -5.14 7.82
N PHE A 53 6.56 -4.15 7.47
CA PHE A 53 6.41 -3.14 6.41
C PHE A 53 5.58 -3.59 5.19
N LYS A 54 5.82 -4.82 4.71
CA LYS A 54 5.13 -5.41 3.56
C LYS A 54 3.61 -5.48 3.73
N LYS A 55 3.12 -5.81 4.92
CA LYS A 55 1.67 -5.92 5.20
C LYS A 55 0.99 -4.56 5.15
N ILE A 56 1.69 -3.52 5.60
CA ILE A 56 1.19 -2.14 5.58
C ILE A 56 1.07 -1.66 4.13
N ALA A 57 2.11 -1.89 3.32
CA ALA A 57 2.09 -1.55 1.90
C ALA A 57 0.92 -2.24 1.16
N ILE A 58 0.69 -3.53 1.39
CA ILE A 58 -0.46 -4.25 0.80
C ILE A 58 -1.79 -3.60 1.20
N ALA A 59 -1.97 -3.29 2.49
CA ALA A 59 -3.20 -2.67 2.98
C ALA A 59 -3.44 -1.27 2.39
N SER A 60 -2.39 -0.46 2.25
CA SER A 60 -2.48 0.89 1.67
C SER A 60 -2.88 0.85 0.19
N ILE A 61 -2.27 -0.02 -0.61
CA ILE A 61 -2.64 -0.19 -2.03
C ILE A 61 -4.04 -0.78 -2.18
N HIS A 62 -4.42 -1.71 -1.32
CA HIS A 62 -5.80 -2.24 -1.31
C HIS A 62 -6.82 -1.13 -1.06
N LYS A 63 -6.55 -0.22 -0.12
CA LYS A 63 -7.42 0.92 0.17
C LYS A 63 -7.48 1.92 -0.98
N LEU A 64 -6.35 2.18 -1.65
CA LEU A 64 -6.31 3.02 -2.86
C LEU A 64 -7.20 2.44 -3.97
N ILE A 65 -7.05 1.16 -4.30
CA ILE A 65 -7.83 0.51 -5.36
C ILE A 65 -9.32 0.55 -5.02
N ASN A 66 -9.69 0.29 -3.77
CA ASN A 66 -11.08 0.37 -3.35
C ASN A 66 -11.67 1.78 -3.55
N TYR A 67 -10.92 2.83 -3.22
CA TYR A 67 -11.33 4.21 -3.45
C TYR A 67 -11.52 4.51 -4.95
N MET A 68 -10.61 4.05 -5.81
CA MET A 68 -10.66 4.27 -7.26
C MET A 68 -11.79 3.52 -7.97
N ILE A 69 -12.23 2.36 -7.46
CA ILE A 69 -13.33 1.57 -8.07
C ILE A 69 -14.70 2.08 -7.59
N THR A 70 -14.75 2.62 -6.37
CA THR A 70 -16.01 3.06 -5.74
C THR A 70 -16.40 4.49 -6.10
N THR A 71 -15.44 5.31 -6.56
CA THR A 71 -15.64 6.70 -6.98
C THR A 71 -15.76 6.77 -8.50
#